data_AF-A0A0C2SK18-F1
#
_entry.id   AF-A0A0C2SK18-F1
#
_cell.length_a   1.000
_cell.length_b   1.000
_cell.length_c   1.000
_cell.angle_alpha   90.00
_cell.angle_beta   90.00
_cell.angle_gamma   90.00
#
_symmetry.space_group_name_H-M   'P 1'
#
loop_
_entity.id
_entity.type
_entity.pdbx_description
1 polymer ?
#
loop_
_entity_poly.entity_id
_entity_poly.type
_entity_poly.pdbx_seq_one_letter_code
_entity_poly.pdbx_strand_id
1 'polypeptide(L)'
;MSEKYIRNAVAQIQERRTSVPPPMPGRVSGVGIGQESSEINTVDRPVQSVPAPASFTPTDEQLFTKDEKGQRVPDTAFLKQHFIREGRLKEEQALEIVERTRELLSTEPNLVQVKSPVTICGDIHGQYYDLMKLFEVGGSFEENNYLFLGDYVDRGNFGIECLLYLYALKLRNPTRLVLLRGNHECKHLTEYFTFKRECLHKYSARIYDACIASFCALPISAVVDGRFFCVHGGLSPELTRLSDLDHINRFQEPGSHGLLCDLLWSDPIPTYGHEQEGSQHGLPVAPGTNFLPNTQRGCSYTFTYEAACKFEYNGLLGIIRGHEAQDAGCAIYFFFVASYAF
;
A
#
# COMPACT_ATOMS: atom_id res chain seq x y z
N MET A 1 -10.74 -42.88 -6.55
CA MET A 1 -11.79 -42.05 -7.19
C MET A 1 -12.85 -42.98 -7.74
N SER A 2 -14.13 -42.81 -7.39
CA SER A 2 -15.16 -43.83 -7.69
C SER A 2 -15.55 -43.83 -9.17
N GLU A 3 -15.81 -45.02 -9.73
CA GLU A 3 -16.23 -45.22 -11.14
C GLU A 3 -17.45 -44.37 -11.54
N LYS A 4 -18.29 -44.00 -10.57
CA LYS A 4 -19.46 -43.16 -10.77
C LYS A 4 -19.10 -41.74 -11.22
N TYR A 5 -17.96 -41.23 -10.75
CA TYR A 5 -17.48 -39.89 -11.10
C TYR A 5 -16.97 -39.84 -12.56
N ILE A 6 -16.29 -40.91 -13.00
CA ILE A 6 -15.76 -41.03 -14.36
C ILE A 6 -16.90 -41.21 -15.37
N ARG A 7 -17.93 -42.03 -15.05
CA ARG A 7 -19.11 -42.17 -15.93
C ARG A 7 -19.87 -40.86 -16.10
N ASN A 8 -20.04 -40.08 -15.03
CA ASN A 8 -20.72 -38.79 -15.11
C ASN A 8 -19.93 -37.76 -15.95
N ALA A 9 -18.61 -37.75 -15.83
CA ALA A 9 -17.75 -36.89 -16.64
C ALA A 9 -17.79 -37.27 -18.13
N VAL A 10 -17.77 -38.56 -18.45
CA VAL A 10 -17.85 -39.04 -19.84
C VAL A 10 -19.21 -38.76 -20.47
N ALA A 11 -20.30 -38.90 -19.72
CA ALA A 11 -21.65 -38.55 -20.20
C ALA A 11 -21.79 -37.06 -20.54
N GLN A 12 -21.28 -36.17 -19.67
CA GLN A 12 -21.31 -34.72 -19.92
C GLN A 12 -20.46 -34.28 -21.12
N ILE A 13 -19.37 -34.99 -21.42
CA ILE A 13 -18.52 -34.71 -22.58
C ILE A 13 -19.21 -35.18 -23.87
N GLN A 14 -19.96 -36.28 -23.83
CA GLN A 14 -20.70 -36.78 -24.99
C GLN A 14 -21.93 -35.91 -25.32
N GLU A 15 -22.66 -35.40 -24.33
CA GLU A 15 -23.78 -34.46 -24.52
C GLU A 15 -23.35 -33.11 -25.11
N ARG A 16 -22.12 -32.65 -24.80
CA ARG A 16 -21.56 -31.41 -25.38
C ARG A 16 -21.09 -31.55 -26.83
N ARG A 17 -20.82 -32.77 -27.32
CA ARG A 17 -20.34 -33.00 -28.70
C ARG A 17 -21.47 -33.14 -29.72
N THR A 18 -22.69 -33.43 -29.28
CA THR A 18 -23.86 -33.61 -30.17
C THR A 18 -24.76 -32.38 -30.27
N SER A 19 -24.52 -31.35 -29.45
CA SER A 19 -25.27 -30.09 -29.49
C SER A 19 -24.56 -29.05 -30.38
N VAL A 20 -24.90 -29.04 -31.68
CA VAL A 20 -24.74 -27.83 -32.49
C VAL A 20 -25.71 -26.78 -31.94
N PRO A 21 -25.28 -25.58 -31.55
CA PRO A 21 -26.20 -24.55 -31.09
C PRO A 21 -27.15 -24.20 -32.23
N PRO A 22 -28.48 -24.13 -32.00
CA PRO A 22 -29.38 -23.61 -33.02
C PRO A 22 -28.99 -22.16 -33.35
N PRO A 23 -29.14 -21.70 -34.61
CA PRO A 23 -28.96 -20.30 -34.93
C PRO A 23 -29.90 -19.48 -34.05
N MET A 24 -29.35 -18.42 -33.43
CA MET A 24 -30.08 -17.53 -32.52
C MET A 24 -31.38 -17.06 -33.20
N PRO A 25 -32.57 -17.38 -32.67
CA PRO A 25 -33.80 -16.83 -33.19
C PRO A 25 -33.80 -15.33 -32.89
N GLY A 26 -34.00 -14.53 -33.95
CA GLY A 26 -34.21 -13.09 -33.80
C GLY A 26 -35.37 -12.78 -32.87
N ARG A 27 -35.21 -11.71 -32.08
CA ARG A 27 -36.24 -11.01 -31.29
C ARG A 27 -37.00 -11.91 -30.30
N VAL A 28 -36.46 -12.03 -29.07
CA VAL A 28 -37.19 -12.61 -27.94
C VAL A 28 -38.08 -11.52 -27.32
N SER A 29 -39.39 -11.61 -27.54
CA SER A 29 -40.39 -10.82 -26.81
C SER A 29 -40.66 -11.48 -25.45
N GLY A 30 -40.07 -10.93 -24.38
CA GLY A 30 -40.39 -11.30 -23.00
C GLY A 30 -41.66 -10.59 -22.54
N VAL A 31 -42.68 -11.36 -22.13
CA VAL A 31 -43.92 -10.84 -21.55
C VAL A 31 -43.69 -10.54 -20.08
N GLY A 32 -43.52 -9.25 -19.74
CA GLY A 32 -43.62 -8.73 -18.37
C GLY A 32 -45.06 -8.31 -18.08
N ILE A 33 -45.57 -8.68 -16.91
CA ILE A 33 -46.90 -8.31 -16.43
C ILE A 33 -46.96 -6.78 -16.28
N GLY A 34 -47.75 -6.13 -17.13
CA GLY A 34 -48.33 -4.80 -16.89
C GLY A 34 -47.37 -3.61 -16.99
N GLN A 35 -46.92 -3.26 -18.19
CA GLN A 35 -46.81 -1.90 -18.76
C GLN A 35 -46.02 -1.97 -20.08
N GLU A 36 -46.26 -1.01 -20.97
CA GLU A 36 -45.88 -0.96 -22.40
C GLU A 36 -44.61 -1.70 -22.81
N SER A 37 -44.71 -2.46 -23.91
CA SER A 37 -43.59 -3.15 -24.55
C SER A 37 -42.62 -2.14 -25.19
N SER A 38 -41.79 -1.49 -24.39
CA SER A 38 -40.60 -0.80 -24.87
C SER A 38 -39.59 -1.86 -25.32
N GLU A 39 -39.16 -1.81 -26.58
CA GLU A 39 -38.05 -2.64 -27.06
C GLU A 39 -36.83 -2.39 -26.18
N ILE A 40 -36.41 -3.41 -25.42
CA ILE A 40 -35.20 -3.32 -24.60
C ILE A 40 -34.03 -3.35 -25.57
N ASN A 41 -33.38 -2.19 -25.75
CA ASN A 41 -32.14 -2.09 -26.49
C ASN A 41 -31.03 -2.81 -25.72
N THR A 42 -30.62 -3.97 -26.21
CA THR A 42 -29.58 -4.82 -25.61
C THR A 42 -28.18 -4.49 -26.10
N VAL A 43 -28.05 -3.54 -27.04
CA VAL A 43 -26.77 -3.16 -27.66
C VAL A 43 -26.24 -1.86 -27.06
N ASP A 44 -27.10 -0.88 -26.87
CA ASP A 44 -26.70 0.41 -26.28
C ASP A 44 -26.57 0.30 -24.77
N ARG A 45 -25.58 1.02 -24.22
CA ARG A 45 -25.33 1.06 -22.78
C ARG A 45 -26.57 1.61 -22.07
N PRO A 46 -27.22 0.84 -21.16
CA PRO A 46 -28.44 1.28 -20.49
C PRO A 46 -28.25 2.51 -19.61
N VAL A 47 -27.06 2.69 -19.03
CA VAL A 47 -26.73 3.81 -18.16
C VAL A 47 -25.58 4.61 -18.77
N GLN A 48 -25.92 5.58 -19.60
CA GLN A 48 -24.95 6.43 -20.31
C GLN A 48 -24.24 7.44 -19.39
N SER A 49 -24.82 7.75 -18.23
CA SER A 49 -24.27 8.71 -17.27
C SER A 49 -23.05 8.20 -16.51
N VAL A 50 -22.89 6.87 -16.37
CA VAL A 50 -21.71 6.28 -15.73
C VAL A 50 -20.57 6.34 -16.75
N PRO A 51 -19.42 6.96 -16.45
CA PRO A 51 -18.29 6.97 -17.35
C PRO A 51 -17.85 5.56 -17.74
N ALA A 52 -17.38 5.36 -18.97
CA ALA A 52 -16.76 4.10 -19.37
C ALA A 52 -15.28 4.09 -18.93
N PRO A 53 -14.76 2.93 -18.50
CA PRO A 53 -13.32 2.76 -18.31
C PRO A 53 -12.54 3.14 -19.59
N ALA A 54 -11.28 3.53 -19.44
CA ALA A 54 -10.40 3.75 -20.58
C ALA A 54 -10.16 2.42 -21.31
N SER A 55 -10.66 2.31 -22.53
CA SER A 55 -10.66 1.08 -23.33
C SER A 55 -9.34 0.79 -24.04
N PHE A 56 -8.32 1.63 -23.87
CA PHE A 56 -7.03 1.54 -24.56
C PHE A 56 -5.88 1.46 -23.56
N THR A 57 -4.77 0.86 -23.99
CA THR A 57 -3.47 0.97 -23.31
C THR A 57 -2.65 2.06 -23.99
N PRO A 58 -1.95 2.93 -23.24
CA PRO A 58 -1.26 4.08 -23.81
C PRO A 58 -0.05 3.67 -24.67
N THR A 59 0.31 4.51 -25.63
CA THR A 59 1.63 4.42 -26.28
C THR A 59 2.72 4.93 -25.36
N ASP A 60 3.97 4.62 -25.70
CA ASP A 60 5.12 5.05 -24.92
C ASP A 60 5.30 6.57 -24.94
N GLU A 61 4.94 7.22 -26.04
CA GLU A 61 4.96 8.67 -26.21
C GLU A 61 3.87 9.37 -25.39
N GLN A 62 2.77 8.67 -25.07
CA GLN A 62 1.72 9.19 -24.19
C GLN A 62 2.08 9.02 -22.72
N LEU A 63 2.73 7.90 -22.37
CA LEU A 63 3.04 7.56 -20.99
C LEU A 63 4.33 8.23 -20.49
N PHE A 64 5.31 8.46 -21.36
CA PHE A 64 6.62 8.96 -20.96
C PHE A 64 6.92 10.30 -21.61
N THR A 65 7.50 11.19 -20.81
CA THR A 65 8.04 12.48 -21.24
C THR A 65 9.52 12.56 -20.87
N LYS A 66 10.15 13.71 -21.09
CA LYS A 66 11.52 14.00 -20.67
C LYS A 66 11.51 15.00 -19.52
N ASP A 67 12.37 14.78 -18.53
CA ASP A 67 12.62 15.77 -17.49
C ASP A 67 13.57 16.88 -17.98
N GLU A 68 13.92 17.80 -17.09
CA GLU A 68 14.85 18.92 -17.38
C GLU A 68 16.24 18.46 -17.85
N LYS A 69 16.64 17.23 -17.49
CA LYS A 69 17.92 16.62 -17.88
C LYS A 69 17.80 15.79 -19.15
N GLY A 70 16.62 15.75 -19.77
CA GLY A 70 16.34 14.96 -20.97
C GLY A 70 16.13 13.47 -20.69
N GLN A 71 16.07 13.04 -19.42
CA GLN A 71 15.84 11.66 -19.04
C GLN A 71 14.37 11.31 -19.22
N ARG A 72 14.11 10.12 -19.78
CA ARG A 72 12.75 9.60 -19.95
C ARG A 72 12.13 9.34 -18.58
N VAL A 73 11.04 10.02 -18.25
CA VAL A 73 10.30 9.86 -16.98
C VAL A 73 8.80 9.68 -17.24
N PRO A 74 8.06 8.95 -16.37
CA PRO A 74 6.62 8.79 -16.54
C PRO A 74 5.90 10.14 -16.48
N ASP A 75 4.90 10.36 -17.33
CA ASP A 75 3.96 11.48 -17.27
C ASP A 75 2.90 11.23 -16.19
N THR A 76 3.13 11.82 -15.02
CA THR A 76 2.27 11.65 -13.85
C THR A 76 0.90 12.31 -14.03
N ALA A 77 0.76 13.33 -14.88
CA ALA A 77 -0.53 13.95 -15.16
C ALA A 77 -1.39 13.05 -16.04
N PHE A 78 -0.79 12.50 -17.11
CA PHE A 78 -1.44 11.50 -17.95
C PHE A 78 -1.82 10.25 -17.15
N LEU A 79 -0.86 9.69 -16.39
CA LEU A 79 -1.06 8.48 -15.62
C LEU A 79 -2.20 8.62 -14.59
N LYS A 80 -2.28 9.77 -13.91
CA LYS A 80 -3.37 10.11 -13.00
C LYS A 80 -4.73 9.98 -13.68
N GLN A 81 -4.90 10.65 -14.80
CA GLN A 81 -6.18 10.67 -15.52
C GLN A 81 -6.53 9.30 -16.10
N HIS A 82 -5.52 8.55 -16.56
CA HIS A 82 -5.72 7.20 -17.10
C HIS A 82 -6.22 6.24 -16.02
N PHE A 83 -5.61 6.25 -14.83
CA PHE A 83 -6.02 5.40 -13.71
C PHE A 83 -7.34 5.83 -13.04
N ILE A 84 -7.67 7.13 -13.00
CA ILE A 84 -9.02 7.60 -12.58
C ILE A 84 -10.11 7.00 -13.47
N ARG A 85 -9.80 6.76 -14.75
CA ARG A 85 -10.69 6.09 -15.70
C ARG A 85 -10.49 4.58 -15.73
N GLU A 86 -9.90 3.98 -14.70
CA GLU A 86 -9.65 2.54 -14.59
C GLU A 86 -8.87 1.95 -15.79
N GLY A 87 -8.08 2.79 -16.45
CA GLY A 87 -7.22 2.41 -17.56
C GLY A 87 -6.04 1.56 -17.10
N ARG A 88 -5.54 0.71 -18.00
CA ARG A 88 -4.38 -0.15 -17.73
C ARG A 88 -3.19 0.26 -18.59
N LEU A 89 -1.99 0.01 -18.11
CA LEU A 89 -0.77 0.15 -18.91
C LEU A 89 -0.50 -1.11 -19.73
N LYS A 90 0.43 -1.04 -20.68
CA LYS A 90 1.05 -2.27 -21.20
C LYS A 90 1.91 -2.90 -20.11
N GLU A 91 2.04 -4.22 -20.13
CA GLU A 91 2.84 -4.94 -19.12
C GLU A 91 4.29 -4.46 -19.07
N GLU A 92 4.94 -4.28 -20.22
CA GLU A 92 6.33 -3.78 -20.27
C GLU A 92 6.48 -2.35 -19.72
N GLN A 93 5.46 -1.50 -19.89
CA GLN A 93 5.48 -0.14 -19.33
C GLN A 93 5.38 -0.16 -17.79
N ALA A 94 4.51 -1.01 -17.25
CA ALA A 94 4.38 -1.19 -15.80
C ALA A 94 5.66 -1.81 -15.21
N LEU A 95 6.25 -2.81 -15.87
CA LEU A 95 7.54 -3.39 -15.48
C LEU A 95 8.67 -2.37 -15.49
N GLU A 96 8.75 -1.51 -16.52
CA GLU A 96 9.75 -0.45 -16.59
C GLU A 96 9.64 0.50 -15.38
N ILE A 97 8.43 0.92 -15.00
CA ILE A 97 8.22 1.78 -13.84
C ILE A 97 8.66 1.08 -12.56
N VAL A 98 8.26 -0.18 -12.36
CA VAL A 98 8.58 -0.96 -11.16
C VAL A 98 10.08 -1.19 -11.02
N GLU A 99 10.75 -1.63 -12.09
CA GLU A 99 12.16 -1.97 -12.05
C GLU A 99 13.05 -0.75 -11.86
N ARG A 100 12.78 0.34 -12.59
CA ARG A 100 13.52 1.60 -12.42
C ARG A 100 13.36 2.16 -11.01
N THR A 101 12.17 2.01 -10.43
CA THR A 101 11.94 2.46 -9.05
C THR A 101 12.67 1.57 -8.06
N ARG A 102 12.68 0.24 -8.26
CA ARG A 102 13.48 -0.69 -7.44
C ARG A 102 14.96 -0.33 -7.46
N GLU A 103 15.52 -0.06 -8.64
CA GLU A 103 16.92 0.37 -8.79
C GLU A 103 17.20 1.64 -7.99
N LEU A 104 16.32 2.64 -8.10
CA LEU A 104 16.43 3.89 -7.38
C LEU A 104 16.36 3.68 -5.86
N LEU A 105 15.33 3.00 -5.37
CA LEU A 105 15.13 2.71 -3.95
C LEU A 105 16.30 1.89 -3.37
N SER A 106 16.95 1.05 -4.18
CA SER A 106 18.13 0.28 -3.75
C SER A 106 19.34 1.16 -3.43
N THR A 107 19.38 2.40 -3.92
CA THR A 107 20.43 3.37 -3.60
C THR A 107 20.16 4.16 -2.32
N GLU A 108 18.94 4.08 -1.78
CA GLU A 108 18.55 4.81 -0.57
C GLU A 108 18.98 4.06 0.71
N PRO A 109 19.30 4.77 1.80
CA PRO A 109 19.66 4.13 3.07
C PRO A 109 18.43 3.53 3.77
N ASN A 110 18.66 2.71 4.79
CA ASN A 110 17.60 2.20 5.67
C ASN A 110 16.89 3.32 6.45
N LEU A 111 17.64 4.36 6.82
CA LEU A 111 17.18 5.57 7.52
C LEU A 111 17.32 6.78 6.60
N VAL A 112 16.23 7.20 5.97
CA VAL A 112 16.22 8.32 5.02
C VAL A 112 16.09 9.66 5.76
N GLN A 113 16.86 10.66 5.35
CA GLN A 113 16.75 12.02 5.90
C GLN A 113 15.74 12.84 5.10
N VAL A 114 14.77 13.44 5.79
CA VAL A 114 13.72 14.26 5.19
C VAL A 114 13.73 15.64 5.83
N LYS A 115 13.57 16.69 5.03
CA LYS A 115 13.53 18.08 5.51
C LYS A 115 12.11 18.63 5.47
N SER A 116 11.79 19.54 6.40
CA SER A 116 10.58 20.33 6.29
C SER A 116 10.65 21.37 5.16
N PRO A 117 9.50 21.81 4.63
CA PRO A 117 8.16 21.30 4.90
C PRO A 117 7.96 19.88 4.33
N VAL A 118 7.19 19.06 5.04
CA VAL A 118 6.85 17.70 4.62
C VAL A 118 5.40 17.36 4.98
N THR A 119 4.70 16.71 4.06
CA THR A 119 3.45 16.00 4.33
C THR A 119 3.74 14.52 4.57
N ILE A 120 3.38 14.03 5.76
CA ILE A 120 3.55 12.63 6.15
C ILE A 120 2.22 11.91 5.99
N CYS A 121 2.23 10.75 5.34
CA CYS A 121 1.05 9.99 4.95
C CYS A 121 1.13 8.57 5.51
N GLY A 122 0.06 8.13 6.18
CA GLY A 122 -0.10 6.74 6.63
C GLY A 122 -0.60 5.82 5.50
N ASP A 123 -1.30 4.77 5.91
CA ASP A 123 -1.75 3.66 5.08
C ASP A 123 -2.67 4.12 3.93
N ILE A 124 -2.49 3.53 2.75
CA ILE A 124 -3.27 3.85 1.53
C ILE A 124 -4.17 2.68 1.12
N HIS A 125 -3.72 1.44 1.29
CA HIS A 125 -4.51 0.22 1.08
C HIS A 125 -5.31 0.17 -0.23
N GLY A 126 -4.66 0.51 -1.34
CA GLY A 126 -5.29 0.44 -2.67
C GLY A 126 -6.48 1.37 -2.87
N GLN A 127 -6.59 2.46 -2.09
CA GLN A 127 -7.61 3.48 -2.21
C GLN A 127 -7.17 4.60 -3.18
N TYR A 128 -7.07 4.28 -4.47
CA TYR A 128 -6.48 5.18 -5.47
C TYR A 128 -7.19 6.54 -5.60
N TYR A 129 -8.51 6.56 -5.51
CA TYR A 129 -9.29 7.81 -5.58
C TYR A 129 -9.03 8.72 -4.37
N ASP A 130 -8.90 8.13 -3.18
CA ASP A 130 -8.57 8.87 -1.96
C ASP A 130 -7.12 9.35 -1.98
N LEU A 131 -6.20 8.55 -2.55
CA LEU A 131 -4.81 8.99 -2.81
C LEU A 131 -4.77 10.25 -3.70
N MET A 132 -5.66 10.37 -4.69
CA MET A 132 -5.74 11.61 -5.49
C MET A 132 -6.20 12.79 -4.66
N LYS A 133 -7.11 12.58 -3.70
CA LYS A 133 -7.56 13.63 -2.79
C LYS A 133 -6.46 14.01 -1.80
N LEU A 134 -5.68 13.05 -1.33
CA LEU A 134 -4.52 13.28 -0.46
C LEU A 134 -3.53 14.25 -1.14
N PHE A 135 -3.19 14.05 -2.42
CA PHE A 135 -2.31 14.98 -3.13
C PHE A 135 -2.93 16.35 -3.40
N GLU A 136 -4.26 16.44 -3.53
CA GLU A 136 -4.96 17.73 -3.64
C GLU A 136 -4.86 18.54 -2.34
N VAL A 137 -4.92 17.86 -1.18
CA VAL A 137 -4.86 18.49 0.14
C VAL A 137 -3.43 18.74 0.61
N GLY A 138 -2.50 17.82 0.34
CA GLY A 138 -1.11 17.88 0.82
C GLY A 138 -0.21 18.86 0.05
N GLY A 139 -0.67 19.44 -1.05
CA GLY A 139 0.08 20.44 -1.83
C GLY A 139 1.07 19.86 -2.85
N SER A 140 1.77 20.74 -3.56
CA SER A 140 2.65 20.37 -4.69
C SER A 140 4.09 20.03 -4.26
N PHE A 141 4.80 19.29 -5.11
CA PHE A 141 6.22 18.94 -4.90
C PHE A 141 7.20 20.13 -5.05
N GLU A 142 6.74 21.28 -5.54
CA GLU A 142 7.59 22.48 -5.70
C GLU A 142 7.97 23.06 -4.33
N GLU A 143 7.00 23.08 -3.42
CA GLU A 143 7.12 23.70 -2.10
C GLU A 143 7.13 22.69 -0.96
N ASN A 144 6.79 21.42 -1.22
CA ASN A 144 6.59 20.42 -0.18
C ASN A 144 7.30 19.09 -0.48
N ASN A 145 7.77 18.42 0.56
CA ASN A 145 8.22 17.02 0.48
C ASN A 145 7.07 16.09 0.90
N TYR A 146 7.13 14.83 0.47
CA TYR A 146 6.20 13.80 0.89
C TYR A 146 6.93 12.62 1.50
N LEU A 147 6.39 12.09 2.59
CA LEU A 147 6.85 10.88 3.26
C LEU A 147 5.66 9.94 3.46
N PHE A 148 5.64 8.83 2.75
CA PHE A 148 4.65 7.77 2.96
C PHE A 148 5.22 6.69 3.86
N LEU A 149 4.43 6.24 4.84
CA LEU A 149 4.87 5.31 5.88
C LEU A 149 4.74 3.83 5.48
N GLY A 150 4.02 3.51 4.39
CA GLY A 150 3.86 2.14 3.91
C GLY A 150 2.40 1.80 3.60
N ASP A 151 2.13 0.50 3.42
CA ASP A 151 0.80 -0.08 3.20
C ASP A 151 0.06 0.55 2.02
N TYR A 152 0.69 0.47 0.85
CA TYR A 152 0.17 0.96 -0.42
C TYR A 152 -0.90 0.04 -1.02
N VAL A 153 -0.78 -1.26 -0.73
CA VAL A 153 -1.52 -2.34 -1.39
C VAL A 153 -2.44 -3.09 -0.43
N ASP A 154 -3.14 -4.09 -0.98
CA ASP A 154 -4.17 -4.90 -0.33
C ASP A 154 -5.40 -4.11 0.15
N ARG A 155 -6.44 -4.87 0.54
CA ARG A 155 -7.75 -4.39 1.05
C ARG A 155 -8.60 -3.72 -0.02
N GLY A 156 -8.12 -2.62 -0.60
CA GLY A 156 -8.69 -1.97 -1.76
C GLY A 156 -8.47 -2.76 -3.05
N ASN A 157 -9.15 -2.33 -4.11
CA ASN A 157 -9.10 -2.96 -5.43
C ASN A 157 -8.25 -2.18 -6.44
N PHE A 158 -7.56 -1.12 -6.00
CA PHE A 158 -6.71 -0.28 -6.84
C PHE A 158 -5.27 -0.19 -6.31
N GLY A 159 -4.77 -1.29 -5.72
CA GLY A 159 -3.42 -1.38 -5.18
C GLY A 159 -2.34 -1.19 -6.24
N ILE A 160 -2.52 -1.75 -7.43
CA ILE A 160 -1.51 -1.62 -8.50
C ILE A 160 -1.48 -0.21 -9.09
N GLU A 161 -2.62 0.47 -9.16
CA GLU A 161 -2.69 1.88 -9.58
C GLU A 161 -2.03 2.78 -8.54
N CYS A 162 -2.26 2.55 -7.24
CA CYS A 162 -1.57 3.27 -6.16
C CYS A 162 -0.06 3.10 -6.28
N LEU A 163 0.41 1.86 -6.40
CA LEU A 163 1.83 1.55 -6.46
C LEU A 163 2.50 2.18 -7.69
N LEU A 164 1.95 1.94 -8.90
CA LEU A 164 2.51 2.47 -10.14
C LEU A 164 2.51 4.00 -10.17
N TYR A 165 1.48 4.64 -9.60
CA TYR A 165 1.41 6.09 -9.52
C TYR A 165 2.44 6.68 -8.55
N LEU A 166 2.57 6.11 -7.35
CA LEU A 166 3.60 6.51 -6.37
C LEU A 166 5.01 6.30 -6.91
N TYR A 167 5.25 5.19 -7.62
CA TYR A 167 6.52 4.91 -8.28
C TYR A 167 6.82 5.90 -9.41
N ALA A 168 5.82 6.23 -10.23
CA ALA A 168 5.95 7.27 -11.25
C ALA A 168 6.31 8.63 -10.63
N LEU A 169 5.67 9.00 -9.50
CA LEU A 169 6.00 10.20 -8.75
C LEU A 169 7.40 10.14 -8.15
N LYS A 170 7.85 8.98 -7.65
CA LYS A 170 9.20 8.79 -7.08
C LYS A 170 10.27 8.95 -8.13
N LEU A 171 10.08 8.38 -9.31
CA LEU A 171 11.00 8.55 -10.45
C LEU A 171 11.10 10.01 -10.91
N ARG A 172 10.00 10.77 -10.83
CA ARG A 172 9.96 12.20 -11.20
C ARG A 172 10.51 13.11 -10.10
N ASN A 173 10.34 12.74 -8.83
CA ASN A 173 10.66 13.57 -7.67
C ASN A 173 11.55 12.82 -6.65
N PRO A 174 12.71 12.29 -7.07
CA PRO A 174 13.46 11.33 -6.26
C PRO A 174 13.97 11.88 -4.93
N THR A 175 14.21 13.18 -4.85
CA THR A 175 14.68 13.87 -3.63
C THR A 175 13.54 14.48 -2.80
N ARG A 176 12.30 14.46 -3.29
CA ARG A 176 11.14 15.10 -2.64
C ARG A 176 10.10 14.10 -2.15
N LEU A 177 10.04 12.89 -2.71
CA LEU A 177 9.14 11.83 -2.28
C LEU A 177 9.93 10.69 -1.64
N VAL A 178 9.60 10.35 -0.40
CA VAL A 178 10.12 9.17 0.30
C VAL A 178 8.98 8.17 0.48
N LEU A 179 9.25 6.91 0.15
CA LEU A 179 8.32 5.78 0.28
C LEU A 179 8.94 4.77 1.24
N LEU A 180 8.35 4.59 2.41
CA LEU A 180 8.77 3.56 3.36
C LEU A 180 8.06 2.24 3.09
N ARG A 181 8.60 1.16 3.62
CA ARG A 181 8.00 -0.17 3.59
C ARG A 181 6.99 -0.31 4.71
N GLY A 182 5.77 -0.73 4.40
CA GLY A 182 4.79 -1.21 5.35
C GLY A 182 4.78 -2.73 5.47
N ASN A 183 3.93 -3.27 6.34
CA ASN A 183 3.83 -4.71 6.52
C ASN A 183 3.12 -5.41 5.35
N HIS A 184 2.30 -4.69 4.58
CA HIS A 184 1.66 -5.19 3.37
C HIS A 184 2.58 -5.25 2.15
N GLU A 185 3.74 -4.59 2.17
CA GLU A 185 4.75 -4.70 1.13
C GLU A 185 5.63 -5.96 1.32
N CYS A 186 4.98 -7.12 1.40
CA CYS A 186 5.63 -8.43 1.48
C CYS A 186 4.81 -9.52 0.78
N LYS A 187 5.49 -10.57 0.31
CA LYS A 187 4.84 -11.67 -0.39
C LYS A 187 3.79 -12.36 0.49
N HIS A 188 4.05 -12.51 1.78
CA HIS A 188 3.18 -13.25 2.69
C HIS A 188 1.76 -12.65 2.73
N LEU A 189 1.65 -11.33 2.93
CA LEU A 189 0.34 -10.67 3.02
C LEU A 189 -0.32 -10.53 1.66
N THR A 190 0.44 -10.17 0.62
CA THR A 190 -0.16 -9.97 -0.71
C THR A 190 -0.63 -11.26 -1.37
N GLU A 191 -0.08 -12.42 -0.96
CA GLU A 191 -0.61 -13.74 -1.34
C GLU A 191 -1.90 -14.10 -0.59
N TYR A 192 -2.01 -13.67 0.67
CA TYR A 192 -3.17 -13.96 1.51
C TYR A 192 -4.36 -13.04 1.20
N PHE A 193 -4.09 -11.75 0.97
CA PHE A 193 -5.10 -10.74 0.68
C PHE A 193 -5.36 -10.59 -0.83
N THR A 194 -5.40 -9.35 -1.35
CA THR A 194 -6.00 -9.06 -2.65
C THR A 194 -4.97 -8.74 -3.73
N PHE A 195 -3.78 -8.26 -3.37
CA PHE A 195 -2.86 -7.67 -4.34
C PHE A 195 -2.32 -8.69 -5.36
N LYS A 196 -1.98 -9.92 -4.97
CA LYS A 196 -1.58 -10.95 -5.96
C LYS A 196 -2.68 -11.22 -6.97
N ARG A 197 -3.92 -11.38 -6.50
CA ARG A 197 -5.08 -11.61 -7.37
C ARG A 197 -5.35 -10.40 -8.26
N GLU A 198 -5.19 -9.20 -7.73
CA GLU A 198 -5.31 -7.95 -8.49
C GLU A 198 -4.29 -7.89 -9.63
N CYS A 199 -3.00 -8.13 -9.35
CA CYS A 199 -1.95 -8.19 -10.37
C CYS A 199 -2.24 -9.24 -11.43
N LEU A 200 -2.66 -10.45 -11.04
CA LEU A 200 -3.02 -11.51 -11.99
C LEU A 200 -4.25 -11.17 -12.84
N HIS A 201 -5.19 -10.38 -12.31
CA HIS A 201 -6.40 -9.97 -13.03
C HIS A 201 -6.14 -8.79 -14.00
N LYS A 202 -5.32 -7.83 -13.57
CA LYS A 202 -5.07 -6.59 -14.32
C LYS A 202 -3.88 -6.71 -15.27
N TYR A 203 -2.89 -7.50 -14.89
CA TYR A 203 -1.63 -7.68 -15.59
C TYR A 203 -1.21 -9.16 -15.62
N SER A 204 -0.19 -9.56 -14.87
CA SER A 204 0.41 -10.89 -14.91
C SER A 204 1.10 -11.25 -13.61
N ALA A 205 1.50 -12.53 -13.47
CA ALA A 205 2.35 -12.99 -12.38
C ALA A 205 3.74 -12.32 -12.40
N ARG A 206 4.26 -11.99 -13.60
CA ARG A 206 5.55 -11.31 -13.78
C ARG A 206 5.55 -9.91 -13.16
N ILE A 207 4.45 -9.16 -13.31
CA ILE A 207 4.28 -7.87 -12.62
C ILE A 207 4.25 -8.06 -11.10
N TYR A 208 3.53 -9.07 -10.61
CA TYR A 208 3.47 -9.34 -9.17
C TYR A 208 4.87 -9.63 -8.60
N ASP A 209 5.62 -10.54 -9.23
CA ASP A 209 6.97 -10.89 -8.78
C ASP A 209 7.93 -9.69 -8.82
N ALA A 210 7.80 -8.83 -9.84
CA ALA A 210 8.55 -7.57 -9.92
C ALA A 210 8.16 -6.60 -8.79
N CYS A 211 6.88 -6.50 -8.44
CA CYS A 211 6.43 -5.69 -7.31
C CYS A 211 7.01 -6.20 -5.99
N ILE A 212 6.98 -7.52 -5.75
CA ILE A 212 7.60 -8.14 -4.56
C ILE A 212 9.11 -7.82 -4.48
N ALA A 213 9.83 -7.95 -5.59
CA ALA A 213 11.24 -7.57 -5.64
C ALA A 213 11.47 -6.08 -5.35
N SER A 214 10.56 -5.20 -5.81
CA SER A 214 10.61 -3.77 -5.53
C SER A 214 10.35 -3.44 -4.06
N PHE A 215 9.46 -4.18 -3.40
CA PHE A 215 9.13 -3.99 -1.99
C PHE A 215 10.32 -4.22 -1.07
N CYS A 216 11.17 -5.20 -1.40
CA CYS A 216 12.42 -5.45 -0.68
C CYS A 216 13.43 -4.30 -0.78
N ALA A 217 13.30 -3.40 -1.75
CA ALA A 217 14.18 -2.24 -1.89
C ALA A 217 13.70 -1.01 -1.11
N LEU A 218 12.42 -0.95 -0.72
CA LEU A 218 11.84 0.18 0.03
C LEU A 218 12.62 0.42 1.33
N PRO A 219 13.05 1.67 1.62
CA PRO A 219 13.56 2.04 2.94
C PRO A 219 12.58 1.69 4.06
N ILE A 220 13.11 1.46 5.26
CA ILE A 220 12.33 0.97 6.40
C ILE A 220 12.01 2.07 7.43
N SER A 221 12.71 3.20 7.34
CA SER A 221 12.51 4.32 8.26
C SER A 221 12.98 5.64 7.65
N ALA A 222 12.52 6.73 8.24
CA ALA A 222 13.01 8.07 7.96
C ALA A 222 13.20 8.88 9.24
N VAL A 223 13.96 9.96 9.14
CA VAL A 223 14.04 11.01 10.17
C VAL A 223 13.72 12.36 9.53
N VAL A 224 12.73 13.05 10.08
CA VAL A 224 12.34 14.40 9.66
C VAL A 224 13.09 15.42 10.52
N ASP A 225 13.82 16.31 9.85
CA ASP A 225 14.62 17.40 10.42
C ASP A 225 15.63 16.97 11.51
N GLY A 226 16.01 15.70 11.56
CA GLY A 226 16.85 15.19 12.64
C GLY A 226 16.11 15.00 13.97
N ARG A 227 14.78 15.14 14.01
CA ARG A 227 13.99 15.23 15.24
C ARG A 227 12.85 14.23 15.34
N PHE A 228 12.20 13.84 14.24
CA PHE A 228 11.08 12.89 14.31
C PHE A 228 11.46 11.59 13.61
N PHE A 229 11.41 10.47 14.34
CA PHE A 229 11.61 9.15 13.75
C PHE A 229 10.31 8.68 13.11
N CYS A 230 10.36 8.28 11.86
CA CYS A 230 9.20 7.86 11.09
C CYS A 230 9.38 6.41 10.63
N VAL A 231 8.38 5.59 10.90
CA VAL A 231 8.39 4.14 10.64
C VAL A 231 6.96 3.67 10.39
N HIS A 232 6.76 2.52 9.74
CA HIS A 232 5.41 1.98 9.56
C HIS A 232 4.79 1.54 10.88
N GLY A 233 5.35 0.50 11.50
CA GLY A 233 4.91 -0.07 12.77
C GLY A 233 5.41 0.77 13.93
N GLY A 234 6.57 0.45 14.49
CA GLY A 234 7.04 1.12 15.70
C GLY A 234 8.43 0.67 16.15
N LEU A 235 8.57 0.46 17.46
CA LEU A 235 9.83 0.15 18.12
C LEU A 235 10.10 -1.35 18.25
N SER A 236 11.37 -1.70 18.46
CA SER A 236 11.82 -3.06 18.71
C SER A 236 12.68 -3.12 19.98
N PRO A 237 12.68 -4.24 20.72
CA PRO A 237 13.68 -4.51 21.74
C PRO A 237 15.13 -4.47 21.21
N GLU A 238 15.32 -4.72 19.92
CA GLU A 238 16.62 -4.68 19.23
C GLU A 238 16.97 -3.26 18.72
N LEU A 239 16.06 -2.29 18.84
CA LEU A 239 16.26 -0.91 18.41
C LEU A 239 16.55 -0.01 19.61
N THR A 240 17.84 0.20 19.88
CA THR A 240 18.29 1.09 20.97
C THR A 240 18.78 2.43 20.45
N ARG A 241 19.43 2.43 19.28
CA ARG A 241 20.01 3.59 18.63
C ARG A 241 19.63 3.64 17.17
N LEU A 242 19.62 4.85 16.58
CA LEU A 242 19.40 5.00 15.13
C LEU A 242 20.44 4.23 14.30
N SER A 243 21.68 4.09 14.79
CA SER A 243 22.74 3.31 14.14
C SER A 243 22.43 1.82 14.02
N ASP A 244 21.52 1.27 14.85
CA ASP A 244 21.14 -0.15 14.77
C ASP A 244 20.46 -0.45 13.43
N LEU A 245 19.87 0.57 12.79
CA LEU A 245 19.24 0.48 11.48
C LEU A 245 20.24 0.27 10.34
N ASP A 246 21.50 0.69 10.50
CA ASP A 246 22.53 0.58 9.45
C ASP A 246 22.91 -0.87 9.15
N HIS A 247 22.67 -1.77 10.10
CA HIS A 247 23.05 -3.18 10.02
C HIS A 247 21.94 -4.09 9.48
N ILE A 248 20.74 -3.54 9.24
CA ILE A 248 19.61 -4.32 8.73
C ILE A 248 19.81 -4.59 7.24
N ASN A 249 19.85 -5.87 6.85
CA ASN A 249 19.63 -6.23 5.46
C ASN A 249 18.13 -6.12 5.15
N ARG A 250 17.68 -5.03 4.52
CA ARG A 250 16.26 -4.86 4.17
C ARG A 250 15.85 -5.59 2.87
N PHE A 251 16.82 -6.01 2.05
CA PHE A 251 16.62 -6.63 0.73
C PHE A 251 16.19 -8.10 0.83
N GLN A 252 15.16 -8.36 1.63
CA GLN A 252 14.62 -9.68 1.90
C GLN A 252 13.13 -9.57 2.26
N GLU A 253 12.43 -10.70 2.22
CA GLU A 253 11.10 -10.81 2.84
C GLU A 253 11.23 -10.61 4.36
N PRO A 254 10.32 -9.85 4.99
CA PRO A 254 10.29 -9.75 6.45
C PRO A 254 10.05 -11.14 7.06
N GLY A 255 10.87 -11.49 8.05
CA GLY A 255 10.67 -12.70 8.84
C GLY A 255 9.50 -12.55 9.83
N SER A 256 9.26 -13.60 10.62
CA SER A 256 8.26 -13.59 11.70
C SER A 256 8.78 -13.03 13.03
N HIS A 257 10.06 -12.62 13.09
CA HIS A 257 10.73 -12.06 14.27
C HIS A 257 11.93 -11.18 13.87
N GLY A 258 12.46 -10.45 14.84
CA GLY A 258 13.66 -9.62 14.70
C GLY A 258 13.37 -8.21 14.23
N LEU A 259 14.39 -7.35 14.26
CA LEU A 259 14.24 -5.90 14.07
C LEU A 259 13.44 -5.48 12.82
N LEU A 260 13.67 -6.10 11.65
CA LEU A 260 12.89 -5.78 10.44
C LEU A 260 11.39 -6.12 10.59
N CYS A 261 11.08 -7.24 11.25
CA CYS A 261 9.68 -7.59 11.55
C CYS A 261 9.07 -6.52 12.47
N ASP A 262 9.80 -6.14 13.51
CA ASP A 262 9.29 -5.23 14.54
C ASP A 262 9.04 -3.80 14.05
N LEU A 263 9.92 -3.28 13.20
CA LEU A 263 9.72 -1.97 12.56
C LEU A 263 8.44 -1.93 11.72
N LEU A 264 8.01 -3.06 11.17
CA LEU A 264 6.81 -3.14 10.32
C LEU A 264 5.54 -3.51 11.08
N TRP A 265 5.64 -4.17 12.25
CA TRP A 265 4.50 -4.83 12.91
C TRP A 265 4.23 -4.44 14.36
N SER A 266 5.12 -3.69 15.01
CA SER A 266 4.90 -3.31 16.41
C SER A 266 3.83 -2.23 16.54
N ASP A 267 3.08 -2.29 17.63
CA ASP A 267 2.02 -1.34 17.99
C ASP A 267 2.32 -0.72 19.38
N PRO A 268 1.86 0.49 19.71
CA PRO A 268 1.77 0.92 21.09
C PRO A 268 0.82 0.01 21.89
N ILE A 269 1.02 -0.13 23.20
CA ILE A 269 0.03 -0.85 24.01
C ILE A 269 -1.32 -0.08 24.06
N PRO A 270 -2.46 -0.76 24.30
CA PRO A 270 -3.76 -0.07 24.37
C PRO A 270 -3.87 1.02 25.45
N THR A 271 -3.10 0.89 26.53
CA THR A 271 -3.04 1.84 27.66
C THR A 271 -1.81 2.74 27.60
N TYR A 272 -1.29 3.04 26.41
CA TYR A 272 -0.06 3.82 26.21
C TYR A 272 -0.12 5.18 26.96
N GLY A 273 0.90 5.46 27.78
CA GLY A 273 0.97 6.64 28.66
C GLY A 273 0.21 6.51 29.99
N HIS A 274 -0.59 5.45 30.13
CA HIS A 274 -1.35 5.10 31.33
C HIS A 274 -1.11 3.63 31.71
N GLU A 275 0.11 3.13 31.51
CA GLU A 275 0.37 1.69 31.56
C GLU A 275 0.14 1.08 32.95
N GLN A 276 0.25 1.88 34.01
CA GLN A 276 0.04 1.48 35.39
C GLN A 276 -1.45 1.46 35.78
N GLU A 277 -2.28 2.18 35.02
CA GLU A 277 -3.70 2.30 35.26
C GLU A 277 -4.40 1.25 34.40
N GLY A 278 -4.72 0.11 35.04
CA GLY A 278 -5.56 -0.89 34.39
C GLY A 278 -6.86 -0.26 33.91
N SER A 279 -7.27 -0.57 32.69
CA SER A 279 -8.51 -0.07 32.10
C SER A 279 -9.31 -1.21 31.47
N GLN A 280 -10.52 -0.90 31.01
CA GLN A 280 -11.29 -1.84 30.20
C GLN A 280 -10.57 -2.27 28.91
N HIS A 281 -9.54 -1.52 28.49
CA HIS A 281 -8.77 -1.75 27.27
C HIS A 281 -7.45 -2.48 27.50
N GLY A 282 -7.00 -2.67 28.75
CA GLY A 282 -5.74 -3.36 29.04
C GLY A 282 -5.45 -3.53 30.53
N LEU A 283 -4.73 -4.61 30.86
CA LEU A 283 -4.26 -4.86 32.22
C LEU A 283 -3.10 -3.90 32.58
N PRO A 284 -2.91 -3.59 33.88
CA PRO A 284 -1.73 -2.87 34.33
C PRO A 284 -0.44 -3.58 33.93
N VAL A 285 0.53 -2.82 33.43
CA VAL A 285 1.85 -3.30 33.04
C VAL A 285 2.85 -2.90 34.12
N ALA A 286 3.68 -3.83 34.58
CA ALA A 286 4.65 -3.56 35.64
C ALA A 286 5.66 -2.46 35.25
N PRO A 287 6.04 -1.55 36.17
CA PRO A 287 7.04 -0.52 35.90
C PRO A 287 8.36 -1.08 35.37
N GLY A 288 8.99 -0.40 34.40
CA GLY A 288 10.21 -0.85 33.75
C GLY A 288 10.00 -1.81 32.58
N THR A 289 8.75 -2.22 32.30
CA THR A 289 8.42 -3.06 31.14
C THR A 289 8.34 -2.20 29.89
N ASN A 290 9.25 -2.44 28.94
CA ASN A 290 9.29 -1.69 27.69
C ASN A 290 8.47 -2.36 26.56
N PHE A 291 8.48 -3.69 26.51
CA PHE A 291 7.91 -4.45 25.41
C PHE A 291 7.14 -5.66 25.93
N LEU A 292 6.01 -5.96 25.29
CA LEU A 292 5.16 -7.10 25.56
C LEU A 292 4.87 -7.83 24.24
N PRO A 293 4.60 -9.15 24.22
CA PRO A 293 4.22 -9.84 22.99
C PRO A 293 2.96 -9.22 22.36
N ASN A 294 2.96 -8.98 21.05
CA ASN A 294 1.79 -8.45 20.35
C ASN A 294 0.82 -9.56 19.97
N THR A 295 -0.15 -9.81 20.85
CA THR A 295 -1.17 -10.85 20.63
C THR A 295 -2.16 -10.50 19.52
N GLN A 296 -2.36 -9.21 19.22
CA GLN A 296 -3.27 -8.76 18.17
C GLN A 296 -2.70 -9.08 16.78
N ARG A 297 -1.39 -8.88 16.59
CA ARG A 297 -0.70 -9.16 15.32
C ARG A 297 -0.22 -10.61 15.22
N GLY A 298 0.04 -11.27 16.35
CA GLY A 298 0.55 -12.65 16.40
C GLY A 298 2.05 -12.78 16.09
N CYS A 299 2.75 -11.66 15.93
CA CYS A 299 4.20 -11.52 15.79
C CYS A 299 4.62 -10.18 16.40
N SER A 300 5.92 -9.95 16.55
CA SER A 300 6.46 -8.70 17.11
C SER A 300 5.96 -8.39 18.54
N TYR A 301 6.02 -7.11 18.91
CA TYR A 301 5.80 -6.59 20.25
C TYR A 301 4.82 -5.42 20.25
N THR A 302 4.15 -5.24 21.38
CA THR A 302 3.62 -3.94 21.75
C THR A 302 4.65 -3.20 22.58
N PHE A 303 4.77 -1.88 22.38
CA PHE A 303 5.72 -1.04 23.12
C PHE A 303 5.01 -0.04 24.04
N THR A 304 5.63 0.25 25.18
CA THR A 304 5.10 1.19 26.19
C THR A 304 5.60 2.61 25.96
N TYR A 305 4.96 3.59 26.61
CA TYR A 305 5.45 4.98 26.63
C TYR A 305 6.87 5.06 27.19
N GLU A 306 7.19 4.26 28.21
CA GLU A 306 8.55 4.19 28.77
C GLU A 306 9.57 3.74 27.71
N ALA A 307 9.21 2.79 26.85
CA ALA A 307 10.06 2.37 25.73
C ALA A 307 10.28 3.50 24.71
N ALA A 308 9.23 4.24 24.38
CA ALA A 308 9.31 5.38 23.48
C ALA A 308 10.19 6.50 24.05
N CYS A 309 9.97 6.90 25.31
CA CYS A 309 10.82 7.89 25.97
C CYS A 309 12.29 7.45 26.02
N LYS A 310 12.56 6.16 26.25
CA LYS A 310 13.93 5.63 26.21
C LYS A 310 14.55 5.77 24.82
N PHE A 311 13.78 5.50 23.77
CA PHE A 311 14.25 5.63 22.39
C PHE A 311 14.45 7.10 21.99
N GLU A 312 13.63 8.02 22.47
CA GLU A 312 13.74 9.46 22.19
C GLU A 312 15.06 10.10 22.67
N TYR A 313 15.76 9.47 23.63
CA TYR A 313 17.14 9.88 24.02
C TYR A 313 18.16 9.82 22.88
N ASN A 314 17.79 9.29 21.70
CA ASN A 314 18.53 9.45 20.45
C ASN A 314 18.51 10.90 19.89
N GLY A 315 18.06 11.89 20.67
CA GLY A 315 17.96 13.29 20.24
C GLY A 315 16.68 13.60 19.45
N LEU A 316 15.68 12.74 19.60
CA LEU A 316 14.40 12.82 18.91
C LEU A 316 13.36 13.54 19.78
N LEU A 317 12.33 14.07 19.15
CA LEU A 317 11.16 14.71 19.77
C LEU A 317 9.91 13.83 19.74
N GLY A 318 9.91 12.77 18.93
CA GLY A 318 8.76 11.90 18.81
C GLY A 318 8.92 10.86 17.71
N ILE A 319 7.96 9.94 17.70
CA ILE A 319 7.83 8.87 16.73
C ILE A 319 6.53 9.10 15.94
N ILE A 320 6.59 9.01 14.61
CA ILE A 320 5.45 9.14 13.70
C ILE A 320 5.26 7.80 12.98
N ARG A 321 4.04 7.25 13.02
CA ARG A 321 3.75 5.87 12.58
C ARG A 321 2.44 5.72 11.79
N GLY A 322 2.29 4.61 11.06
CA GLY A 322 1.11 4.21 10.25
C GLY A 322 0.26 3.09 10.89
N HIS A 323 -0.02 1.98 10.18
CA HIS A 323 -0.44 0.63 10.64
C HIS A 323 -1.76 0.43 11.43
N GLU A 324 -2.26 1.44 12.13
CA GLU A 324 -3.47 1.35 12.97
C GLU A 324 -4.49 2.38 12.50
N ALA A 325 -5.65 1.88 12.05
CA ALA A 325 -6.75 2.73 11.65
C ALA A 325 -7.24 3.60 12.82
N GLN A 326 -7.44 4.89 12.55
CA GLN A 326 -7.96 5.86 13.51
C GLN A 326 -9.23 6.51 12.93
N ASP A 327 -10.28 6.62 13.75
CA ASP A 327 -11.56 7.22 13.31
C ASP A 327 -11.40 8.66 12.80
N ALA A 328 -10.48 9.43 13.41
CA ALA A 328 -10.17 10.80 13.02
C ALA A 328 -9.08 10.91 11.92
N GLY A 329 -8.58 9.79 11.40
CA GLY A 329 -7.48 9.73 10.43
C GLY A 329 -6.07 9.94 11.03
N CYS A 330 -5.97 10.35 12.29
CA CYS A 330 -4.71 10.36 13.06
C CYS A 330 -5.01 10.23 14.56
N ALA A 331 -4.01 9.84 15.33
CA ALA A 331 -4.03 9.87 16.80
C ALA A 331 -2.74 10.51 17.32
N ILE A 332 -2.87 11.37 18.32
CA ILE A 332 -1.74 12.02 18.99
C ILE A 332 -1.67 11.42 20.39
N TYR A 333 -0.56 10.75 20.67
CA TYR A 333 -0.24 10.23 21.99
C TYR A 333 0.69 11.20 22.74
N PHE A 334 0.60 11.18 24.06
CA PHE A 334 1.13 12.18 25.02
C PHE A 334 2.28 13.10 24.54
N PHE A 335 2.05 14.40 24.72
CA PHE A 335 3.05 15.46 24.62
C PHE A 335 3.78 15.61 25.96
N PHE A 336 5.11 15.48 25.98
CA PHE A 336 5.88 16.05 27.09
C PHE A 336 6.09 17.55 26.82
N VAL A 337 5.30 18.40 27.47
CA VAL A 337 5.70 19.80 27.65
C VAL A 337 6.78 19.77 28.73
N ALA A 338 8.05 19.68 28.32
CA ALA A 338 9.14 20.09 29.19
C ALA A 338 8.94 21.59 29.46
N SER A 339 8.20 21.90 30.53
CA SER A 339 8.25 23.20 31.16
C SER A 339 9.69 23.38 31.62
N TYR A 340 10.52 23.99 30.78
CA TYR A 340 11.71 24.67 31.24
C TYR A 340 11.23 25.82 32.12
N ALA A 341 10.98 25.52 33.40
CA ALA A 341 11.04 26.53 34.44
C ALA A 341 12.53 26.85 34.60
N PHE A 342 12.91 27.99 34.03
CA PHE A 342 14.15 28.79 34.16
C PHE A 342 15.42 28.12 34.67
#